data_AF-A0A3D1AD27-F1
#
_entry.id   AF-A0A3D1AD27-F1
#
_cell.length_a   1.000
_cell.length_b   1.000
_cell.length_c   1.000
_cell.angle_alpha   90.00
_cell.angle_beta   90.00
_cell.angle_gamma   90.00
#
_symmetry.space_group_name_H-M   'P 1'
#
loop_
_entity.id
_entity.type
_entity.pdbx_description
1 polymer ?
#
loop_
_entity_poly.entity_id
_entity_poly.type
_entity_poly.pdbx_seq_one_letter_code
_entity_poly.pdbx_strand_id
1 'polypeptide(L)'
;MKHIKFLLLAFLLVFSACDYNPDQLFDKAKDPVAPVLMIEGASNFIVTEELPDFFYSVLTWNKANFGKGISARYSLQVSDEETFTGTVRSVDLGTDVFLKALSATELYGWAIDDFGIYNEETERKDPATLYFRILAEELISTGTGGEMNALRSVISNVESITSQWDEGDAWDPVELTIRFKVVSGGWDEYAVYGWGESEVYGSWPGTLLEANDAGWYSITVPVNRPVNLIINNNNNGLQFDFLNDPKESLCYEFEIADDNTCTWTEVECPVDEPALYMIGDDFGNWDWASDGVVEMTPVNG
;
A
#
# COMPACT_ATOMS: atom_id res chain seq x y z
N MET A 1 -83.39 44.19 -17.72
CA MET A 1 -82.63 45.43 -17.98
C MET A 1 -81.39 45.38 -17.10
N LYS A 2 -80.19 45.24 -17.70
CA LYS A 2 -79.13 46.28 -17.78
C LYS A 2 -78.35 46.42 -16.45
N HIS A 3 -77.02 46.35 -16.28
CA HIS A 3 -75.77 46.13 -17.04
C HIS A 3 -74.71 45.79 -15.93
N ILE A 4 -73.86 44.75 -15.98
CA ILE A 4 -72.51 44.65 -16.62
C ILE A 4 -71.53 45.81 -16.34
N LYS A 5 -70.30 45.41 -15.89
CA LYS A 5 -68.96 46.08 -15.91
C LYS A 5 -68.62 47.02 -14.75
N PHE A 6 -67.39 47.16 -14.24
CA PHE A 6 -66.08 46.48 -14.33
C PHE A 6 -65.16 47.27 -13.36
N LEU A 7 -64.23 46.60 -12.67
CA LEU A 7 -62.87 47.11 -12.35
C LEU A 7 -62.66 48.29 -11.37
N LEU A 8 -62.05 48.01 -10.20
CA LEU A 8 -60.82 48.64 -9.67
C LEU A 8 -60.58 48.09 -8.24
N LEU A 9 -59.71 47.10 -8.05
CA LEU A 9 -58.25 47.20 -7.89
C LEU A 9 -57.81 47.41 -6.43
N ALA A 10 -57.06 46.41 -5.94
CA ALA A 10 -56.02 46.49 -4.92
C ALA A 10 -56.41 46.86 -3.47
N PHE A 11 -56.66 45.82 -2.66
CA PHE A 11 -55.90 45.63 -1.42
C PHE A 11 -56.05 44.16 -0.94
N LEU A 12 -55.56 43.22 -1.74
CA LEU A 12 -55.27 41.87 -1.25
C LEU A 12 -53.96 42.00 -0.48
N LEU A 13 -54.07 42.12 0.84
CA LEU A 13 -52.94 42.04 1.76
C LEU A 13 -52.27 40.68 1.59
N VAL A 14 -51.27 40.63 0.71
CA VAL A 14 -50.17 39.70 0.82
C VAL A 14 -49.37 40.13 2.05
N PHE A 15 -49.86 39.76 3.24
CA PHE A 15 -48.93 39.40 4.29
C PHE A 15 -48.65 37.92 4.06
N SER A 16 -47.62 37.68 3.24
CA SER A 16 -46.74 36.55 3.47
C SER A 16 -46.47 36.49 4.96
N ALA A 17 -47.11 35.57 5.66
CA ALA A 17 -46.53 35.05 6.87
C ALA A 17 -45.16 34.53 6.43
N CYS A 18 -44.11 35.31 6.69
CA CYS A 18 -42.85 34.71 7.01
C CYS A 18 -43.19 33.76 8.18
N ASP A 19 -43.25 32.45 7.91
CA ASP A 19 -43.14 31.46 8.97
C ASP A 19 -41.76 31.71 9.60
N TYR A 20 -41.74 32.63 10.57
CA TYR A 20 -40.65 32.75 11.51
C TYR A 20 -40.68 31.44 12.27
N ASN A 21 -39.82 30.52 11.86
CA ASN A 21 -39.64 29.24 12.52
C ASN A 21 -38.63 29.45 13.66
N PRO A 22 -39.07 29.57 14.93
CA PRO A 22 -38.18 29.77 16.07
C PRO A 22 -37.30 28.54 16.35
N ASP A 23 -37.45 27.43 15.62
CA ASP A 23 -36.61 26.24 15.80
C ASP A 23 -35.29 26.27 14.98
N GLN A 24 -35.07 27.30 14.15
CA GLN A 24 -33.77 27.60 13.52
C GLN A 24 -32.89 28.52 14.38
N LEU A 25 -32.97 28.40 15.71
CA LEU A 25 -32.05 29.09 16.60
C LEU A 25 -30.65 28.45 16.49
N PHE A 26 -29.74 29.16 15.85
CA PHE A 26 -28.31 28.91 15.96
C PHE A 26 -27.90 29.20 17.41
N ASP A 27 -27.56 28.17 18.17
CA ASP A 27 -27.10 28.32 19.55
C ASP A 27 -25.60 28.06 19.58
N LYS A 28 -24.82 29.13 19.75
CA LYS A 28 -23.36 29.04 19.80
C LYS A 28 -22.94 28.27 21.03
N ALA A 29 -22.13 27.23 20.85
CA ALA A 29 -21.49 26.55 21.97
C ALA A 29 -20.63 27.57 22.75
N LYS A 30 -20.74 27.56 24.08
CA LYS A 30 -19.91 28.39 24.95
C LYS A 30 -18.42 28.08 24.74
N ASP A 31 -18.12 26.79 24.67
CA ASP A 31 -16.78 26.25 24.45
C ASP A 31 -16.83 25.33 23.22
N PRO A 32 -16.28 25.77 22.07
CA PRO A 32 -16.22 24.93 20.87
C PRO A 32 -15.43 23.64 21.12
N VAL A 33 -15.92 22.52 20.59
CA VAL A 33 -15.23 21.23 20.70
C VAL A 33 -14.49 20.94 19.40
N ALA A 34 -13.18 20.70 19.54
CA ALA A 34 -12.30 20.33 18.44
C ALA A 34 -12.69 18.99 17.79
N PRO A 35 -12.45 18.82 16.49
CA PRO A 35 -12.49 17.51 15.88
C PRO A 35 -11.34 16.64 16.42
N VAL A 36 -11.49 15.33 16.35
CA VAL A 36 -10.48 14.32 16.65
C VAL A 36 -10.11 13.67 15.33
N LEU A 37 -8.86 13.85 14.92
CA LEU A 37 -8.29 13.27 13.72
C LEU A 37 -7.85 11.84 14.01
N MET A 38 -8.10 10.95 13.05
CA MET A 38 -7.71 9.54 13.07
C MET A 38 -7.13 9.19 11.71
N ILE A 39 -6.18 8.25 11.70
CA ILE A 39 -5.65 7.64 10.48
C ILE A 39 -6.21 6.22 10.41
N GLU A 40 -6.85 5.89 9.30
CA GLU A 40 -7.25 4.54 8.93
C GLU A 40 -6.33 4.06 7.80
N GLY A 41 -5.73 2.88 7.97
CA GLY A 41 -4.75 2.33 7.02
C GLY A 41 -3.32 2.38 7.57
N ALA A 42 -2.34 2.52 6.68
CA ALA A 42 -0.93 2.50 7.03
C ALA A 42 -0.45 3.88 7.52
N SER A 43 0.19 3.95 8.68
CA SER A 43 0.86 5.17 9.17
C SER A 43 2.38 5.17 8.89
N ASN A 44 2.91 4.03 8.46
CA ASN A 44 4.30 3.85 8.05
C ASN A 44 4.30 3.14 6.70
N PHE A 45 5.04 3.66 5.73
CA PHE A 45 5.14 3.02 4.43
C PHE A 45 6.49 3.20 3.77
N ILE A 46 6.81 2.25 2.90
CA ILE A 46 8.02 2.25 2.09
C ILE A 46 7.68 2.84 0.72
N VAL A 47 8.47 3.83 0.29
CA VAL A 47 8.34 4.52 -1.00
C VAL A 47 9.41 3.95 -1.92
N THR A 48 8.99 3.41 -3.07
CA THR A 48 9.84 2.91 -4.15
C THR A 48 9.61 3.72 -5.43
N GLU A 49 10.50 3.65 -6.42
CA GLU A 49 10.31 4.36 -7.71
C GLU A 49 9.07 3.87 -8.48
N GLU A 50 8.70 2.61 -8.32
CA GLU A 50 7.54 1.99 -8.97
C GLU A 50 6.27 2.04 -8.12
N LEU A 51 6.09 3.06 -7.28
CA LEU A 51 4.93 3.12 -6.39
C LEU A 51 3.63 2.99 -7.20
N PRO A 52 2.86 1.89 -7.03
CA PRO A 52 1.51 1.87 -7.54
C PRO A 52 0.70 2.93 -6.77
N ASP A 53 -0.11 3.71 -7.49
CA ASP A 53 -1.08 4.69 -6.95
C ASP A 53 -2.13 4.09 -5.97
N PHE A 54 -1.99 2.83 -5.58
CA PHE A 54 -2.93 2.03 -4.79
C PHE A 54 -2.81 2.18 -3.27
N PHE A 55 -1.85 2.94 -2.75
CA PHE A 55 -1.72 3.17 -1.32
C PHE A 55 -2.59 4.35 -0.86
N TYR A 56 -3.56 4.06 0.01
CA TYR A 56 -4.39 5.08 0.65
C TYR A 56 -4.22 5.03 2.16
N SER A 57 -3.67 6.10 2.73
CA SER A 57 -3.98 6.46 4.11
C SER A 57 -5.26 7.27 4.09
N VAL A 58 -6.27 6.88 4.87
CA VAL A 58 -7.51 7.62 4.96
C VAL A 58 -7.52 8.39 6.27
N LEU A 59 -7.49 9.71 6.17
CA LEU A 59 -7.72 10.58 7.32
C LEU A 59 -9.22 10.68 7.56
N THR A 60 -9.68 10.39 8.78
CA THR A 60 -11.07 10.57 9.20
C THR A 60 -11.14 11.44 10.45
N TRP A 61 -12.21 12.21 10.62
CA TRP A 61 -12.41 13.00 11.84
C TRP A 61 -13.87 13.17 12.20
N ASN A 62 -14.15 13.33 13.50
CA ASN A 62 -15.50 13.67 13.94
C ASN A 62 -15.81 15.16 13.71
N LYS A 63 -17.10 15.52 13.74
CA LYS A 63 -17.54 16.89 13.50
C LYS A 63 -17.12 17.82 14.65
N ALA A 64 -16.49 18.94 14.31
CA ALA A 64 -16.27 20.05 15.24
C ALA A 64 -17.60 20.63 15.71
N ASN A 65 -17.74 20.89 17.01
CA ASN A 65 -18.97 21.42 17.59
C ASN A 65 -18.82 22.90 17.94
N PHE A 66 -19.34 23.77 17.09
CA PHE A 66 -19.42 25.22 17.35
C PHE A 66 -20.75 25.66 17.95
N GLY A 67 -21.71 24.75 18.07
CA GLY A 67 -23.08 25.05 18.47
C GLY A 67 -24.13 24.41 17.55
N LYS A 68 -25.38 24.44 18.00
CA LYS A 68 -26.50 23.84 17.26
C LYS A 68 -26.73 24.58 15.94
N GLY A 69 -26.74 23.84 14.84
CA GLY A 69 -27.01 24.37 13.50
C GLY A 69 -25.84 25.10 12.85
N ILE A 70 -24.65 25.10 13.45
CA ILE A 70 -23.48 25.80 12.92
C ILE A 70 -22.61 24.82 12.12
N SER A 71 -22.36 25.13 10.85
CA SER A 71 -21.45 24.37 9.99
C SER A 71 -20.01 24.80 10.21
N ALA A 72 -19.08 23.93 9.82
CA ALA A 72 -17.66 24.18 9.87
C ALA A 72 -17.03 23.97 8.50
N ARG A 73 -16.07 24.82 8.15
CA ARG A 73 -15.12 24.58 7.07
C ARG A 73 -13.89 23.89 7.63
N TYR A 74 -13.38 22.90 6.92
CA TYR A 74 -12.22 22.13 7.35
C TYR A 74 -11.05 22.38 6.40
N SER A 75 -9.86 22.52 6.98
CA SER A 75 -8.60 22.46 6.26
C SER A 75 -7.68 21.43 6.91
N LEU A 76 -7.02 20.61 6.09
CA LEU A 76 -5.94 19.75 6.52
C LEU A 76 -4.66 20.59 6.59
N GLN A 77 -4.05 20.68 7.77
CA GLN A 77 -2.73 21.26 7.95
C GLN A 77 -1.68 20.16 8.00
N VAL A 78 -0.60 20.35 7.25
CA VAL A 78 0.54 19.43 7.15
C VAL A 78 1.81 20.19 7.50
N SER A 79 2.71 19.58 8.26
CA SER A 79 4.02 20.12 8.61
C SER A 79 5.06 19.01 8.77
N ASP A 80 6.33 19.35 8.65
CA ASP A 80 7.48 18.51 9.00
C ASP A 80 7.83 18.59 10.50
N GLU A 81 7.16 19.47 11.25
CA GLU A 81 7.31 19.65 12.69
C GLU A 81 6.01 19.36 13.43
N GLU A 82 6.05 18.49 14.45
CA GLU A 82 4.87 18.13 15.28
C GLU A 82 4.18 19.35 15.91
N THR A 83 4.95 20.41 16.17
CA THR A 83 4.44 21.65 16.80
C THR A 83 3.83 22.63 15.81
N PHE A 84 4.02 22.41 14.50
CA PHE A 84 3.60 23.32 13.43
C PHE A 84 4.14 24.75 13.61
N THR A 85 5.35 24.91 14.15
CA THR A 85 5.99 26.23 14.31
C THR A 85 6.68 26.73 13.05
N GLY A 86 7.17 25.81 12.22
CA GLY A 86 7.79 26.07 10.93
C GLY A 86 6.79 26.20 9.78
N THR A 87 7.14 25.60 8.65
CA THR A 87 6.32 25.63 7.44
C THR A 87 5.04 24.81 7.67
N VAL A 88 3.90 25.37 7.26
CA VAL A 88 2.61 24.68 7.32
C VAL A 88 1.93 24.77 5.96
N ARG A 89 1.70 23.61 5.35
CA ARG A 89 0.82 23.48 4.17
C ARG A 89 -0.63 23.36 4.65
N SER A 90 -1.53 24.09 4.01
CA SER A 90 -2.97 24.01 4.29
C SER A 90 -3.73 23.60 3.04
N VAL A 91 -4.49 22.50 3.13
CA VAL A 91 -5.33 21.97 2.06
C VAL A 91 -6.79 22.18 2.44
N ASP A 92 -7.53 22.97 1.65
CA ASP A 92 -8.95 23.20 1.88
C ASP A 92 -9.76 21.95 1.54
N LEU A 93 -10.51 21.44 2.52
CA LEU A 93 -11.35 20.24 2.37
C LEU A 93 -12.81 20.61 2.15
N GLY A 94 -13.18 21.88 2.31
CA GLY A 94 -14.55 22.35 2.16
C GLY A 94 -15.39 22.24 3.44
N THR A 95 -16.71 22.22 3.27
CA THR A 95 -17.69 22.31 4.37
C THR A 95 -18.30 20.96 4.65
N ASP A 96 -18.42 20.60 5.93
CA ASP A 96 -19.04 19.33 6.37
C ASP A 96 -18.44 18.09 5.67
N VAL A 97 -17.13 18.13 5.40
CA VAL A 97 -16.31 16.99 4.98
C VAL A 97 -15.61 16.40 6.21
N PHE A 98 -15.54 15.07 6.28
CA PHE A 98 -15.05 14.33 7.46
C PHE A 98 -14.06 13.22 7.11
N LEU A 99 -13.60 13.18 5.87
CA LEU A 99 -12.61 12.22 5.40
C LEU A 99 -11.75 12.81 4.27
N LYS A 100 -10.51 12.34 4.17
CA LYS A 100 -9.61 12.57 3.03
C LYS A 100 -8.73 11.34 2.82
N ALA A 101 -8.84 10.70 1.66
CA ALA A 101 -7.85 9.72 1.23
C ALA A 101 -6.60 10.45 0.73
N LEU A 102 -5.43 9.99 1.16
CA LEU A 102 -4.12 10.50 0.74
C LEU A 102 -3.47 9.44 -0.15
N SER A 103 -3.02 9.85 -1.35
CA SER A 103 -2.17 8.99 -2.16
C SER A 103 -0.70 9.12 -1.75
N ALA A 104 0.10 8.09 -2.08
CA ALA A 104 1.55 8.16 -1.92
C ALA A 104 2.15 9.35 -2.67
N THR A 105 1.66 9.64 -3.89
CA THR A 105 2.06 10.79 -4.71
C THR A 105 1.83 12.13 -4.01
N GLU A 106 0.67 12.32 -3.35
CA GLU A 106 0.40 13.55 -2.58
C GLU A 106 1.34 13.69 -1.38
N LEU A 107 1.52 12.61 -0.61
CA LEU A 107 2.41 12.60 0.56
C LEU A 107 3.87 12.88 0.18
N TYR A 108 4.34 12.25 -0.89
CA TYR A 108 5.70 12.42 -1.40
C TYR A 108 5.92 13.83 -1.95
N GLY A 109 4.96 14.35 -2.74
CA GLY A 109 5.00 15.71 -3.24
C GLY A 109 5.11 16.72 -2.10
N TRP A 110 4.34 16.57 -1.01
CA TRP A 110 4.48 17.46 0.14
C TRP A 110 5.84 17.35 0.83
N ALA A 111 6.32 16.13 1.08
CA ALA A 111 7.60 15.91 1.74
C ALA A 111 8.78 16.54 0.98
N ILE A 112 8.77 16.51 -0.35
CA ILE A 112 9.82 17.07 -1.20
C ILE A 112 9.58 18.55 -1.49
N ASP A 113 8.47 18.86 -2.15
CA ASP A 113 8.29 20.16 -2.78
C ASP A 113 8.12 21.27 -1.73
N ASP A 114 7.55 20.94 -0.57
CA ASP A 114 7.19 21.95 0.43
C ASP A 114 8.08 21.97 1.65
N PHE A 115 8.60 20.80 2.02
CA PHE A 115 9.38 20.64 3.25
C PHE A 115 10.83 20.26 2.98
N GLY A 116 11.19 19.87 1.74
CA GLY A 116 12.56 19.51 1.37
C GLY A 116 13.15 18.37 2.22
N ILE A 117 12.30 17.49 2.73
CA ILE A 117 12.69 16.41 3.65
C ILE A 117 13.50 15.36 2.89
N TYR A 118 13.14 15.10 1.63
CA TYR A 118 13.95 14.33 0.69
C TYR A 118 14.69 15.25 -0.27
N ASN A 119 15.98 15.02 -0.43
CA ASN A 119 16.83 15.73 -1.38
C ASN A 119 17.72 14.71 -2.10
N GLU A 120 17.38 14.44 -3.36
CA GLU A 120 18.11 13.56 -4.28
C GLU A 120 19.60 13.94 -4.40
N GLU A 121 19.95 15.23 -4.30
CA GLU A 121 21.35 15.69 -4.37
C GLU A 121 22.18 15.30 -3.14
N THR A 122 21.54 14.96 -2.01
CA THR A 122 22.21 14.67 -0.74
C THR A 122 22.16 13.20 -0.32
N GLU A 123 21.54 12.34 -1.13
CA GLU A 123 21.35 10.90 -0.82
C GLU A 123 20.75 10.63 0.57
N ARG A 124 19.98 11.57 1.12
CA ARG A 124 19.43 11.42 2.46
C ARG A 124 18.26 10.43 2.44
N LYS A 125 18.52 9.21 2.93
CA LYS A 125 17.56 8.09 3.07
C LYS A 125 16.82 8.07 4.41
N ASP A 126 16.85 9.17 5.15
CA ASP A 126 16.21 9.24 6.46
C ASP A 126 14.68 9.16 6.31
N PRO A 127 13.97 8.45 7.21
CA PRO A 127 12.52 8.44 7.19
C PRO A 127 11.95 9.85 7.29
N ALA A 128 11.10 10.23 6.32
CA ALA A 128 10.38 11.49 6.35
C ALA A 128 9.09 11.33 7.15
N THR A 129 8.91 12.15 8.19
CA THR A 129 7.68 12.17 8.97
C THR A 129 6.93 13.46 8.69
N LEU A 130 5.67 13.33 8.25
CA LEU A 130 4.73 14.43 8.13
C LEU A 130 3.72 14.37 9.27
N TYR A 131 3.42 15.52 9.83
CA TYR A 131 2.46 15.72 10.90
C TYR A 131 1.21 16.40 10.34
N PHE A 132 0.05 15.89 10.75
CA PHE A 132 -1.27 16.26 10.23
C PHE A 132 -2.15 16.75 11.38
N ARG A 133 -2.92 17.80 11.13
CA ARG A 133 -4.02 18.21 12.00
C ARG A 133 -5.13 18.87 11.20
N ILE A 134 -6.34 18.84 11.74
CA ILE A 134 -7.51 19.49 11.15
C ILE A 134 -7.72 20.85 11.80
N LEU A 135 -7.74 21.89 10.97
CA LEU A 135 -8.26 23.20 11.34
C LEU A 135 -9.75 23.24 10.97
N ALA A 136 -10.61 23.40 11.97
CA ALA A 136 -12.04 23.64 11.76
C ALA A 136 -12.36 25.11 12.04
N GLU A 137 -13.05 25.76 11.12
CA GLU A 137 -13.46 27.16 11.21
C GLU A 137 -14.98 27.29 11.20
N GLU A 138 -15.52 28.05 12.14
CA GLU A 138 -16.95 28.34 12.27
C GLU A 138 -17.47 29.04 11.01
N LEU A 139 -18.48 28.49 10.32
CA LEU A 139 -19.17 29.20 9.25
C LEU A 139 -20.40 29.94 9.81
N ILE A 140 -20.34 31.27 9.80
CA ILE A 140 -21.48 32.11 10.17
C ILE A 140 -22.16 32.60 8.89
N SER A 141 -23.45 32.28 8.74
CA SER A 141 -24.31 32.98 7.77
C SER A 141 -24.43 34.44 8.20
N THR A 142 -23.78 35.34 7.48
CA THR A 142 -23.98 36.78 7.69
C THR A 142 -25.34 37.18 7.14
N GLY A 143 -26.37 37.09 7.99
CA GLY A 143 -27.56 37.89 7.81
C GLY A 143 -27.16 39.35 7.67
N THR A 144 -27.69 40.02 6.64
CA THR A 144 -27.42 41.42 6.27
C THR A 144 -27.26 42.34 7.48
N GLY A 145 -26.04 42.86 7.68
CA GLY A 145 -25.77 44.02 8.54
C GLY A 145 -25.64 43.73 10.03
N GLY A 146 -24.60 42.99 10.44
CA GLY A 146 -24.18 42.90 11.84
C GLY A 146 -22.68 42.61 11.91
N GLU A 147 -21.97 43.30 12.81
CA GLU A 147 -20.52 43.26 12.98
C GLU A 147 -19.94 41.84 12.94
N MET A 148 -18.86 41.66 12.18
CA MET A 148 -18.16 40.39 12.05
C MET A 148 -17.51 40.03 13.38
N ASN A 149 -18.20 39.24 14.20
CA ASN A 149 -17.57 38.56 15.32
C ASN A 149 -16.52 37.60 14.77
N ALA A 150 -15.32 37.61 15.36
CA ALA A 150 -14.18 36.79 14.95
C ALA A 150 -14.62 35.33 14.74
N LEU A 151 -14.31 34.79 13.55
CA LEU A 151 -14.50 33.38 13.23
C LEU A 151 -13.74 32.57 14.29
N ARG A 152 -14.45 31.74 15.05
CA ARG A 152 -13.80 30.83 16.00
C ARG A 152 -13.21 29.68 15.22
N SER A 153 -12.02 29.25 15.63
CA SER A 153 -11.39 28.06 15.10
C SER A 153 -10.99 27.12 16.22
N VAL A 154 -10.97 25.83 15.91
CA VAL A 154 -10.47 24.77 16.79
C VAL A 154 -9.60 23.84 15.97
N ILE A 155 -8.59 23.27 16.63
CA ILE A 155 -7.58 22.40 16.02
C ILE A 155 -7.69 21.03 16.65
N SER A 156 -7.60 19.97 15.85
CA SER A 156 -7.58 18.58 16.35
C SER A 156 -6.31 18.23 17.11
N ASN A 157 -6.26 16.99 17.61
CA ASN A 157 -4.99 16.30 17.86
C ASN A 157 -4.12 16.25 16.59
N VAL A 158 -2.83 16.01 16.81
CA VAL A 158 -1.84 15.79 15.74
C VAL A 158 -1.72 14.29 15.51
N GLU A 159 -1.69 13.89 14.26
CA GLU A 159 -1.36 12.53 13.81
C GLU A 159 -0.14 12.60 12.89
N SER A 160 0.59 11.50 12.73
CA SER A 160 1.77 11.47 11.88
C SER A 160 1.74 10.31 10.90
N ILE A 161 2.27 10.55 9.71
CA ILE A 161 2.56 9.50 8.74
C ILE A 161 4.05 9.59 8.41
N THR A 162 4.74 8.46 8.55
CA THR A 162 6.17 8.34 8.23
C THR A 162 6.33 7.54 6.95
N SER A 163 7.13 8.05 6.04
CA SER A 163 7.61 7.31 4.88
C SER A 163 9.09 7.04 5.02
N GLN A 164 9.54 5.92 4.47
CA GLN A 164 10.96 5.63 4.29
C GLN A 164 11.19 5.40 2.81
N TRP A 165 12.16 6.10 2.23
CA TRP A 165 12.65 5.78 0.91
C TRP A 165 13.41 4.46 0.99
N ASP A 166 12.89 3.43 0.33
CA ASP A 166 13.65 2.24 0.05
C ASP A 166 14.01 2.32 -1.42
N GLU A 167 15.27 2.68 -1.66
CA GLU A 167 15.95 2.38 -2.92
C GLU A 167 16.25 0.87 -2.92
N GLY A 168 15.23 0.05 -2.65
CA GLY A 168 15.24 -1.31 -3.11
C GLY A 168 15.38 -1.14 -4.61
N ASP A 169 16.55 -1.52 -5.14
CA ASP A 169 16.81 -1.56 -6.57
C ASP A 169 15.52 -1.98 -7.24
N ALA A 170 15.04 -1.20 -8.23
CA ALA A 170 13.94 -1.62 -9.08
C ALA A 170 14.22 -3.10 -9.37
N TRP A 171 13.38 -3.98 -8.83
CA TRP A 171 13.65 -5.40 -8.91
C TRP A 171 13.55 -5.70 -10.40
N ASP A 172 14.69 -5.69 -11.09
CA ASP A 172 14.73 -6.10 -12.49
C ASP A 172 14.26 -7.53 -12.42
N PRO A 173 13.11 -7.85 -13.02
CA PRO A 173 12.56 -9.16 -12.89
C PRO A 173 13.51 -10.20 -13.44
N VAL A 174 14.35 -10.75 -12.57
CA VAL A 174 15.24 -11.82 -12.89
C VAL A 174 14.53 -13.11 -12.56
N GLU A 175 14.72 -14.07 -13.44
CA GLU A 175 14.31 -15.43 -13.16
C GLU A 175 15.07 -15.91 -11.90
N LEU A 176 14.32 -16.29 -10.87
CA LEU A 176 14.91 -16.80 -9.62
C LEU A 176 14.88 -18.32 -9.61
N THR A 177 15.87 -18.91 -8.97
CA THR A 177 15.89 -20.35 -8.71
C THR A 177 15.67 -20.59 -7.23
N ILE A 178 14.55 -21.23 -6.89
CA ILE A 178 14.29 -21.73 -5.55
C ILE A 178 14.58 -23.23 -5.55
N ARG A 179 15.40 -23.70 -4.61
CA ARG A 179 15.66 -25.14 -4.45
C ARG A 179 15.19 -25.61 -3.09
N PHE A 180 14.73 -26.85 -3.03
CA PHE A 180 14.48 -27.48 -1.75
C PHE A 180 14.91 -28.94 -1.74
N LYS A 181 15.21 -29.46 -0.55
CA LYS A 181 15.49 -30.86 -0.31
C LYS A 181 14.70 -31.34 0.88
N VAL A 182 14.06 -32.50 0.77
CA VAL A 182 13.33 -33.11 1.88
C VAL A 182 14.31 -33.96 2.68
N VAL A 183 14.53 -33.60 3.94
CA VAL A 183 15.50 -34.25 4.84
C VAL A 183 14.85 -35.19 5.84
N SER A 184 13.54 -35.06 6.06
CA SER A 184 12.75 -35.95 6.91
C SER A 184 11.30 -36.06 6.42
N GLY A 185 10.73 -37.25 6.50
CA GLY A 185 9.38 -37.55 6.01
C GLY A 185 9.30 -37.55 4.48
N GLY A 186 8.17 -37.08 3.94
CA GLY A 186 8.00 -36.82 2.52
C GLY A 186 6.84 -37.54 1.85
N TRP A 187 6.69 -37.24 0.55
CA TRP A 187 5.70 -37.80 -0.37
C TRP A 187 6.39 -38.50 -1.54
N ASP A 188 5.63 -39.32 -2.27
CA ASP A 188 6.12 -40.03 -3.45
C ASP A 188 6.41 -39.07 -4.63
N GLU A 189 5.63 -37.99 -4.75
CA GLU A 189 5.72 -37.00 -5.82
C GLU A 189 5.53 -35.59 -5.26
N TYR A 190 6.19 -34.61 -5.88
CA TYR A 190 6.06 -33.19 -5.55
C TYR A 190 5.72 -32.42 -6.81
N ALA A 191 4.76 -31.50 -6.70
CA ALA A 191 4.42 -30.54 -7.73
C ALA A 191 4.44 -29.13 -7.14
N VAL A 192 4.79 -28.14 -7.98
CA VAL A 192 4.69 -26.72 -7.66
C VAL A 192 3.50 -26.11 -8.38
N TYR A 193 2.67 -25.41 -7.64
CA TYR A 193 1.65 -24.52 -8.17
C TYR A 193 2.01 -23.08 -7.81
N GLY A 194 1.77 -22.16 -8.75
CA GLY A 194 2.20 -20.78 -8.66
C GLY A 194 1.11 -19.85 -9.14
N TRP A 195 0.73 -18.87 -8.32
CA TRP A 195 -0.36 -17.93 -8.62
C TRP A 195 -0.02 -16.50 -8.19
N GLY A 196 -0.57 -15.53 -8.91
CA GLY A 196 -0.31 -14.11 -8.73
C GLY A 196 -1.18 -13.30 -9.69
N GLU A 197 -0.57 -12.48 -10.55
CA GLU A 197 -1.29 -11.89 -11.69
C GLU A 197 -1.82 -12.95 -12.67
N SER A 198 -1.09 -14.06 -12.80
CA SER A 198 -1.48 -15.23 -13.58
C SER A 198 -1.01 -16.52 -12.92
N GLU A 199 -1.57 -17.66 -13.33
CA GLU A 199 -0.99 -18.97 -13.01
C GLU A 199 0.32 -19.17 -13.80
N VAL A 200 1.40 -19.59 -13.14
CA VAL A 200 2.73 -19.66 -13.77
C VAL A 200 3.24 -21.08 -14.03
N TYR A 201 2.63 -22.11 -13.42
CA TYR A 201 2.99 -23.52 -13.63
C TYR A 201 1.83 -24.34 -14.22
N GLY A 202 0.92 -23.66 -14.92
CA GLY A 202 -0.35 -24.23 -15.37
C GLY A 202 -1.38 -24.32 -14.25
N SER A 203 -2.54 -24.89 -14.57
CA SER A 203 -3.61 -25.09 -13.59
C SER A 203 -3.22 -26.15 -12.56
N TRP A 204 -3.88 -26.10 -11.40
CA TRP A 204 -3.72 -27.07 -10.32
C TRP A 204 -3.67 -28.54 -10.83
N PRO A 205 -2.71 -29.38 -10.39
CA PRO A 205 -1.73 -29.19 -9.30
C PRO A 205 -0.46 -28.42 -9.69
N GLY A 206 -0.42 -27.84 -10.88
CA GLY A 206 0.75 -27.18 -11.42
C GLY A 206 1.72 -28.16 -12.08
N THR A 207 3.02 -27.92 -11.93
CA THR A 207 4.07 -28.67 -12.63
C THR A 207 4.73 -29.67 -11.70
N LEU A 208 4.87 -30.91 -12.15
CA LEU A 208 5.60 -31.98 -11.45
C LEU A 208 7.09 -31.64 -11.35
N LEU A 209 7.68 -31.87 -10.18
CA LEU A 209 9.09 -31.63 -9.89
C LEU A 209 9.86 -32.94 -9.83
N GLU A 210 11.08 -32.90 -10.35
CA GLU A 210 12.04 -34.00 -10.26
C GLU A 210 13.25 -33.54 -9.44
N ALA A 211 13.71 -34.40 -8.53
CA ALA A 211 14.94 -34.17 -7.80
C ALA A 211 16.15 -34.58 -8.65
N ASN A 212 17.25 -33.85 -8.51
CA ASN A 212 18.54 -34.30 -9.03
C ASN A 212 19.13 -35.46 -8.21
N ASP A 213 20.28 -35.98 -8.62
CA ASP A 213 20.97 -37.08 -7.94
C ASP A 213 21.35 -36.78 -6.47
N ALA A 214 21.45 -35.50 -6.11
CA ALA A 214 21.71 -35.04 -4.74
C ALA A 214 20.44 -34.87 -3.89
N GLY A 215 19.25 -35.12 -4.47
CA GLY A 215 17.95 -35.02 -3.81
C GLY A 215 17.36 -33.61 -3.77
N TRP A 216 17.89 -32.67 -4.56
CA TRP A 216 17.40 -31.29 -4.65
C TRP A 216 16.38 -31.14 -5.77
N TYR A 217 15.22 -30.59 -5.43
CA TYR A 217 14.23 -30.10 -6.37
C TYR A 217 14.52 -28.65 -6.73
N SER A 218 14.21 -28.23 -7.95
CA SER A 218 14.44 -26.86 -8.44
C SER A 218 13.16 -26.27 -9.03
N ILE A 219 12.88 -25.03 -8.67
CA ILE A 219 11.73 -24.25 -9.12
C ILE A 219 12.27 -22.95 -9.74
N THR A 220 11.90 -22.72 -10.99
CA THR A 220 12.19 -21.48 -11.70
C THR A 220 11.04 -20.50 -11.49
N VAL A 221 11.25 -19.46 -10.69
CA VAL A 221 10.25 -18.42 -10.44
C VAL A 221 10.35 -17.37 -11.54
N PRO A 222 9.29 -17.14 -12.33
CA PRO A 222 9.37 -16.27 -13.49
C PRO A 222 9.50 -14.80 -13.09
N VAL A 223 9.81 -14.01 -14.10
CA VAL A 223 9.92 -12.55 -14.02
C VAL A 223 8.56 -11.87 -13.75
N ASN A 224 7.44 -12.47 -14.14
CA ASN A 224 6.13 -11.88 -13.86
C ASN A 224 5.78 -12.04 -12.37
N ARG A 225 5.66 -10.94 -11.62
CA ARG A 225 5.48 -10.90 -10.17
C ARG A 225 4.28 -10.04 -9.75
N PRO A 226 3.73 -10.22 -8.54
CA PRO A 226 4.11 -11.18 -7.49
C PRO A 226 3.74 -12.63 -7.82
N VAL A 227 4.47 -13.61 -7.26
CA VAL A 227 4.14 -15.05 -7.38
C VAL A 227 4.13 -15.73 -6.01
N ASN A 228 3.03 -16.38 -5.68
CA ASN A 228 2.88 -17.24 -4.51
C ASN A 228 3.11 -18.70 -4.90
N LEU A 229 3.88 -19.43 -4.12
CA LEU A 229 4.26 -20.82 -4.38
C LEU A 229 3.60 -21.77 -3.37
N ILE A 230 3.01 -22.84 -3.91
CA ILE A 230 2.48 -23.98 -3.13
C ILE A 230 3.23 -25.24 -3.57
N ILE A 231 3.69 -26.02 -2.60
CA ILE A 231 4.20 -27.37 -2.83
C ILE A 231 3.10 -28.36 -2.46
N ASN A 232 2.80 -29.29 -3.38
CA ASN A 232 1.73 -30.28 -3.20
C ASN A 232 2.16 -31.67 -3.67
N ASN A 233 1.46 -32.69 -3.21
CA ASN A 233 1.75 -34.09 -3.53
C ASN A 233 1.13 -34.56 -4.86
N ASN A 234 1.20 -33.72 -5.90
CA ASN A 234 0.63 -33.96 -7.21
C ASN A 234 -0.88 -34.32 -7.17
N ASN A 235 -1.67 -33.46 -6.52
CA ASN A 235 -3.12 -33.62 -6.36
C ASN A 235 -3.59 -34.88 -5.57
N ASN A 236 -2.73 -35.47 -4.74
CA ASN A 236 -3.10 -36.56 -3.83
C ASN A 236 -3.58 -36.06 -2.44
N GLY A 237 -4.04 -34.81 -2.36
CA GLY A 237 -4.72 -34.23 -1.19
C GLY A 237 -3.84 -33.63 -0.10
N LEU A 238 -2.52 -33.52 -0.31
CA LEU A 238 -1.57 -32.93 0.63
C LEU A 238 -0.86 -31.73 0.00
N GLN A 239 -0.72 -30.64 0.74
CA GLN A 239 -0.08 -29.40 0.28
C GLN A 239 0.34 -28.52 1.47
N PHE A 240 1.22 -27.56 1.20
CA PHE A 240 1.49 -26.42 2.08
C PHE A 240 1.85 -25.17 1.26
N ASP A 241 1.51 -24.00 1.81
CA ASP A 241 1.96 -22.72 1.28
C ASP A 241 3.45 -22.56 1.58
N PHE A 242 4.27 -22.27 0.57
CA PHE A 242 5.72 -22.27 0.72
C PHE A 242 6.31 -20.87 0.78
N LEU A 243 6.29 -20.12 -0.33
CA LEU A 243 6.84 -18.76 -0.40
C LEU A 243 5.84 -17.79 -0.99
N ASN A 244 5.85 -16.57 -0.47
CA ASN A 244 5.11 -15.44 -1.01
C ASN A 244 6.13 -14.49 -1.67
N ASP A 245 6.05 -14.40 -3.00
CA ASP A 245 6.82 -13.49 -3.85
C ASP A 245 8.32 -13.38 -3.52
N PRO A 246 9.10 -14.48 -3.65
CA PRO A 246 10.50 -14.50 -3.26
C PRO A 246 11.33 -13.48 -4.04
N LYS A 247 12.23 -12.75 -3.37
CA LYS A 247 12.99 -11.65 -3.97
C LYS A 247 14.38 -12.03 -4.45
N GLU A 248 14.89 -13.16 -3.98
CA GLU A 248 16.19 -13.71 -4.36
C GLU A 248 16.12 -15.24 -4.52
N SER A 249 17.16 -15.83 -5.12
CA SER A 249 17.30 -17.27 -5.23
C SER A 249 17.66 -17.85 -3.87
N LEU A 250 16.89 -18.82 -3.40
CA LEU A 250 16.98 -19.35 -2.03
C LEU A 250 16.93 -20.87 -2.03
N CYS A 251 17.54 -21.48 -1.02
CA CYS A 251 17.56 -22.93 -0.84
C CYS A 251 17.05 -23.33 0.53
N TYR A 252 16.27 -24.41 0.59
CA TYR A 252 15.61 -24.84 1.82
C TYR A 252 15.75 -26.35 2.08
N GLU A 253 15.81 -26.72 3.35
CA GLU A 253 15.59 -28.10 3.79
C GLU A 253 14.19 -28.22 4.40
N PHE A 254 13.44 -29.24 3.97
CA PHE A 254 12.08 -29.52 4.40
C PHE A 254 12.05 -30.71 5.36
N GLU A 255 11.34 -30.55 6.46
CA GLU A 255 10.93 -31.63 7.35
C GLU A 255 9.40 -31.74 7.31
N ILE A 256 8.90 -32.88 6.83
CA ILE A 256 7.47 -33.16 6.74
C ILE A 256 7.10 -34.14 7.84
N ALA A 257 6.25 -33.71 8.77
CA ALA A 257 5.77 -34.53 9.88
C ALA A 257 4.65 -35.51 9.43
N ASP A 258 4.35 -36.50 10.28
CA ASP A 258 3.32 -37.53 10.02
C ASP A 258 1.90 -36.94 9.89
N ASP A 259 1.66 -35.76 10.47
CA ASP A 259 0.39 -35.02 10.35
C ASP A 259 0.35 -34.12 9.09
N ASN A 260 1.35 -34.25 8.23
CA ASN A 260 1.54 -33.50 7.00
C ASN A 260 1.80 -31.99 7.20
N THR A 261 2.18 -31.57 8.41
CA THR A 261 2.77 -30.26 8.60
C THR A 261 4.20 -30.24 8.06
N CYS A 262 4.55 -29.19 7.32
CA CYS A 262 5.89 -28.99 6.79
C CYS A 262 6.55 -27.81 7.51
N THR A 263 7.78 -28.00 7.97
CA THR A 263 8.67 -26.92 8.40
C THR A 263 9.85 -26.85 7.47
N TRP A 264 10.28 -25.64 7.11
CA TRP A 264 11.43 -25.43 6.24
C TRP A 264 12.44 -24.49 6.88
N THR A 265 13.72 -24.79 6.66
CA THR A 265 14.86 -23.97 7.11
C THR A 265 15.64 -23.53 5.89
N GLU A 266 15.94 -22.24 5.79
CA GLU A 266 16.81 -21.71 4.75
C GLU A 266 18.24 -22.19 4.97
N VAL A 267 18.91 -22.61 3.89
CA VAL A 267 20.27 -23.12 3.90
C VAL A 267 21.07 -22.55 2.72
N GLU A 268 22.39 -22.63 2.82
CA GLU A 268 23.28 -22.32 1.71
C GLU A 268 22.94 -23.19 0.49
N CYS A 269 22.79 -22.54 -0.67
CA CYS A 269 22.50 -23.26 -1.90
C CYS A 269 23.66 -24.19 -2.28
N PRO A 270 23.36 -25.41 -2.76
CA PRO A 270 24.40 -26.28 -3.28
C PRO A 270 25.10 -25.55 -4.44
N VAL A 271 26.43 -25.45 -4.35
CA VAL A 271 27.23 -24.95 -5.45
C VAL A 271 27.11 -25.97 -6.57
N ASP A 272 26.51 -25.59 -7.70
CA ASP A 272 26.62 -26.39 -8.91
C ASP A 272 28.10 -26.38 -9.28
N GLU A 273 28.81 -27.48 -9.01
CA GLU A 273 30.19 -27.57 -9.44
C GLU A 273 30.20 -27.45 -10.97
N PRO A 274 30.92 -26.46 -11.54
CA PRO A 274 30.92 -26.28 -12.97
C PRO A 274 31.49 -27.55 -13.59
N ALA A 275 30.65 -28.27 -14.34
CA ALA A 275 31.11 -29.39 -15.14
C ALA A 275 32.17 -28.86 -16.12
N LEU A 276 33.42 -29.31 -15.94
CA LEU A 276 34.51 -28.94 -16.81
C LEU A 276 34.47 -29.85 -18.04
N TYR A 277 34.14 -29.28 -19.18
CA TYR A 277 34.16 -29.98 -20.47
C TYR A 277 35.47 -29.66 -21.20
N MET A 278 36.22 -30.69 -21.59
CA MET A 278 37.42 -30.54 -22.42
C MET A 278 37.05 -30.80 -23.89
N ILE A 279 36.80 -29.72 -24.62
CA ILE A 279 36.46 -29.74 -26.05
C ILE A 279 37.46 -28.91 -26.85
N GLY A 280 37.58 -29.18 -28.15
CA GLY A 280 38.42 -28.42 -29.09
C GLY A 280 39.65 -29.16 -29.59
N ASP A 281 40.35 -28.51 -30.53
CA ASP A 281 41.42 -29.12 -31.32
C ASP A 281 42.60 -29.60 -30.47
N ASP A 282 42.92 -28.85 -29.41
CA ASP A 282 43.98 -29.17 -28.44
C ASP A 282 43.68 -30.43 -27.60
N PHE A 283 42.43 -30.89 -27.62
CA PHE A 283 41.95 -32.07 -26.91
C PHE A 283 41.49 -33.18 -27.86
N GLY A 284 42.05 -33.24 -29.08
CA GLY A 284 41.79 -34.30 -30.05
C GLY A 284 40.61 -34.03 -30.98
N ASN A 285 40.31 -32.76 -31.23
CA ASN A 285 39.16 -32.29 -32.03
C ASN A 285 37.82 -32.79 -31.49
N TRP A 286 37.70 -32.94 -30.17
CA TRP A 286 36.44 -33.34 -29.53
C TRP A 286 35.43 -32.20 -29.62
N ASP A 287 34.22 -32.54 -30.04
CA ASP A 287 33.06 -31.66 -30.06
C ASP A 287 31.93 -32.23 -29.18
N TRP A 288 30.86 -31.47 -29.01
CA TRP A 288 29.70 -31.87 -28.21
C TRP A 288 28.97 -33.11 -28.74
N ALA A 289 29.26 -33.54 -29.97
CA ALA A 289 28.69 -34.73 -30.59
C ALA A 289 29.62 -35.95 -30.51
N SER A 290 30.83 -35.79 -29.96
CA SER A 290 31.84 -36.84 -29.89
C SER A 290 31.49 -37.90 -28.85
N ASP A 291 31.57 -39.18 -29.22
CA ASP A 291 31.44 -40.29 -28.28
C ASP A 291 32.56 -40.23 -27.23
N GLY A 292 32.20 -40.05 -25.95
CA GLY A 292 33.15 -40.05 -24.84
C GLY A 292 33.56 -38.68 -24.32
N VAL A 293 32.79 -37.61 -24.54
CA VAL A 293 32.89 -36.39 -23.72
C VAL A 293 32.66 -36.79 -22.26
N VAL A 294 33.73 -36.82 -21.47
CA VAL A 294 33.71 -37.29 -20.08
C VAL A 294 33.46 -36.11 -19.16
N GLU A 295 32.41 -36.18 -18.37
CA GLU A 295 32.19 -35.31 -17.22
C GLU A 295 33.27 -35.58 -16.17
N MET A 296 34.08 -34.57 -15.84
CA MET A 296 35.09 -34.69 -14.80
C MET A 296 34.66 -33.91 -13.56
N THR A 297 34.51 -34.60 -12.43
CA THR A 297 34.36 -33.98 -11.12
C THR A 297 35.72 -33.47 -10.62
N PRO A 298 35.91 -32.17 -10.35
CA PRO A 298 37.13 -31.66 -9.76
C PRO A 298 37.36 -32.29 -8.38
N VAL A 299 38.45 -33.05 -8.22
CA VAL A 299 38.94 -33.43 -6.88
C VAL A 299 39.87 -32.32 -6.39
N ASN A 300 39.38 -31.48 -5.48
CA ASN A 300 40.17 -30.44 -4.81
C ASN A 300 41.42 -31.05 -4.17
N GLY A 301 42.60 -30.50 -4.51
CA GLY A 301 43.90 -30.83 -3.90
C GLY A 301 44.31 -29.83 -2.83
#